data_AF-A0A842PK15-F1
#
_entry.id   AF-A0A842PK15-F1
#
_cell.length_a   1.000
_cell.length_b   1.000
_cell.length_c   1.000
_cell.angle_alpha   90.00
_cell.angle_beta   90.00
_cell.angle_gamma   90.00
#
_symmetry.space_group_name_H-M   'P 1'
#
loop_
_entity.id
_entity.type
_entity.pdbx_description
1 polymer ?
#
loop_
_entity_poly.entity_id
_entity_poly.type
_entity_poly.pdbx_seq_one_letter_code
_entity_poly.pdbx_strand_id
1 'polypeptide(L)'
;MPTLAQGDEYKTTYTIDIMGDGLAIWSIEDRIGLTTQSDEEAFNEYVSALESNQSELEYFSNKINAIVSEAEASTGRGMAARNFNVSFDVTDTPTGRYGVVIYQFKWIGFATTEDKRIIAGDAFAGGLYISKDNALIITYPSEYKVDAVSPEPDIVRANELIWYGLRDFSSGEPSVVLRSTFRVVWVAISVIGVVAIIIAGGITYKKKREKKIIEEEILKTDEDKILEILKDAGGVLYQSDIIEKTGFSKSKTSALLNSLKENGRIEKVMKGRKKLIRLK
;
A
#
# COMPACT_ATOMS: atom_id res chain seq x y z
N MET A 1 -32.06 2.89 -38.51
CA MET A 1 -31.75 4.06 -37.67
C MET A 1 -32.81 5.13 -37.93
N PRO A 2 -33.68 5.46 -36.96
CA PRO A 2 -34.48 6.67 -37.05
C PRO A 2 -33.51 7.86 -37.10
N THR A 3 -33.69 8.74 -38.07
CA THR A 3 -32.83 9.91 -38.25
C THR A 3 -33.30 10.97 -37.27
N LEU A 4 -32.67 11.03 -36.10
CA LEU A 4 -32.75 12.25 -35.29
C LEU A 4 -32.24 13.39 -36.18
N ALA A 5 -33.02 14.47 -36.27
CA ALA A 5 -32.73 15.57 -37.18
C ALA A 5 -31.27 16.01 -37.01
N GLN A 6 -30.54 15.98 -38.12
CA GLN A 6 -29.12 16.31 -38.23
C GLN A 6 -28.98 17.84 -38.14
N GLY A 7 -29.24 18.39 -36.95
CA GLY A 7 -29.08 19.80 -36.62
C GLY A 7 -27.73 20.08 -35.95
N ASP A 8 -27.25 21.32 -36.07
CA ASP A 8 -25.95 21.85 -35.64
C ASP A 8 -25.67 21.81 -34.11
N GLU A 9 -26.35 20.95 -33.33
CA GLU A 9 -26.31 20.94 -31.86
C GLU A 9 -25.73 19.67 -31.23
N TYR A 10 -25.24 18.70 -32.01
CA TYR A 10 -24.59 17.52 -31.44
C TYR A 10 -23.19 17.87 -30.93
N LYS A 11 -23.04 17.81 -29.61
CA LYS A 11 -21.74 17.95 -28.96
C LYS A 11 -21.35 16.64 -28.31
N THR A 12 -20.33 15.99 -28.85
CA THR A 12 -19.72 14.80 -28.23
C THR A 12 -18.55 15.22 -27.35
N THR A 13 -18.53 14.73 -26.12
CA THR A 13 -17.38 14.83 -25.23
C THR A 13 -16.80 13.45 -24.98
N TYR A 14 -15.53 13.26 -25.36
CA TYR A 14 -14.76 12.07 -25.06
C TYR A 14 -14.00 12.31 -23.77
N THR A 15 -14.26 11.52 -22.74
CA THR A 15 -13.54 11.59 -21.46
C THR A 15 -12.77 10.31 -21.24
N ILE A 16 -11.47 10.44 -20.98
CA ILE A 16 -10.57 9.34 -20.66
C ILE A 16 -10.05 9.54 -19.24
N ASP A 17 -10.53 8.73 -18.30
CA ASP A 17 -10.06 8.74 -16.92
C ASP A 17 -8.97 7.70 -16.72
N ILE A 18 -7.71 8.17 -16.66
CA ILE A 18 -6.53 7.32 -16.51
C ILE A 18 -6.34 6.99 -15.02
N MET A 19 -6.28 5.70 -14.71
CA MET A 19 -6.07 5.19 -13.37
C MET A 19 -4.58 4.99 -13.08
N GLY A 20 -4.23 4.93 -11.77
CA GLY A 20 -2.85 4.79 -11.30
C GLY A 20 -2.13 3.50 -11.74
N ASP A 21 -2.87 2.48 -12.17
CA ASP A 21 -2.39 1.19 -12.64
C ASP A 21 -2.31 1.07 -14.18
N GLY A 22 -2.70 2.12 -14.91
CA GLY A 22 -2.70 2.16 -16.37
C GLY A 22 -4.00 1.71 -17.03
N LEU A 23 -5.02 1.33 -16.25
CA LEU A 23 -6.38 1.20 -16.76
C LEU A 23 -6.94 2.57 -17.14
N ALA A 24 -7.77 2.65 -18.18
CA ALA A 24 -8.56 3.85 -18.45
C ALA A 24 -10.06 3.55 -18.48
N ILE A 25 -10.86 4.45 -17.93
CA ILE A 25 -12.31 4.46 -18.14
C ILE A 25 -12.60 5.46 -19.24
N TRP A 26 -13.17 4.98 -20.33
CA TRP A 26 -13.60 5.80 -21.45
C TRP A 26 -15.09 6.06 -21.36
N SER A 27 -15.47 7.33 -21.47
CA SER A 27 -16.86 7.76 -21.55
C SER A 27 -17.04 8.64 -22.79
N ILE A 28 -17.96 8.26 -23.67
CA ILE A 28 -18.38 9.06 -24.84
C ILE A 28 -19.77 9.59 -24.53
N GLU A 29 -19.86 10.89 -24.32
CA GLU A 29 -21.10 11.58 -23.98
C GLU A 29 -21.60 12.39 -25.17
N ASP A 30 -22.73 11.98 -25.73
CA ASP A 30 -23.44 12.72 -26.77
C ASP A 30 -24.59 13.51 -26.14
N ARG A 31 -24.59 14.83 -26.38
CA ARG A 31 -25.68 15.71 -25.96
C ARG A 31 -26.53 16.13 -27.15
N ILE A 32 -27.84 16.07 -26.95
CA ILE A 32 -28.85 16.41 -27.94
C ILE A 32 -29.77 17.48 -27.33
N GLY A 33 -29.92 18.62 -28.00
CA GLY A 33 -30.83 19.68 -27.56
C GLY A 33 -32.28 19.20 -27.61
N LEU A 34 -33.02 19.37 -26.49
CA LEU A 34 -34.45 19.08 -26.42
C LEU A 34 -35.20 20.41 -26.34
N THR A 35 -35.26 21.09 -27.47
CA THR A 35 -35.80 22.46 -27.55
C THR A 35 -37.32 22.49 -27.65
N THR A 36 -37.89 21.45 -28.24
CA THR A 36 -39.33 21.29 -28.45
C THR A 36 -39.84 19.99 -27.82
N GLN A 37 -41.15 19.92 -27.60
CA GLN A 37 -41.80 18.68 -27.15
C GLN A 37 -41.58 17.53 -28.14
N SER A 38 -41.52 17.82 -29.44
CA SER A 38 -41.23 16.81 -30.46
C SER A 38 -39.82 16.23 -30.34
N ASP A 39 -38.84 17.04 -29.91
CA ASP A 39 -37.46 16.58 -29.69
C ASP A 39 -37.40 15.62 -28.49
N GLU A 40 -38.12 15.96 -27.42
CA GLU A 40 -38.23 15.12 -26.22
C GLU A 40 -38.91 13.78 -26.52
N GLU A 41 -40.00 13.79 -27.28
CA GLU A 41 -40.68 12.57 -27.74
C GLU A 41 -39.77 11.69 -28.62
N ALA A 42 -39.05 12.31 -29.57
CA ALA A 42 -38.09 11.60 -30.43
C ALA A 42 -36.92 10.99 -29.65
N PHE A 43 -36.39 11.71 -28.65
CA PHE A 43 -35.33 11.21 -27.77
C PHE A 43 -35.82 10.03 -26.94
N ASN A 44 -37.01 10.13 -26.35
CA ASN A 44 -37.59 9.03 -25.55
C ASN A 44 -37.85 7.78 -26.40
N GLU A 45 -38.28 7.93 -27.65
CA GLU A 45 -38.40 6.81 -28.60
C GLU A 45 -37.03 6.20 -28.90
N TYR A 46 -36.01 7.02 -29.15
CA TYR A 46 -34.64 6.56 -29.36
C TYR A 46 -34.08 5.78 -28.17
N VAL A 47 -34.25 6.28 -26.94
CA VAL A 47 -33.85 5.59 -25.72
C VAL A 47 -34.56 4.24 -25.59
N SER A 48 -35.88 4.21 -25.79
CA SER A 48 -36.68 2.98 -25.72
C SER A 48 -36.23 1.94 -26.76
N ALA A 49 -35.88 2.40 -27.97
CA ALA A 49 -35.35 1.57 -29.03
C ALA A 49 -33.96 1.01 -28.66
N LEU A 50 -33.11 1.79 -28.00
CA LEU A 50 -31.79 1.33 -27.57
C LEU A 50 -31.83 0.36 -26.40
N GLU A 51 -32.67 0.63 -25.40
CA GLU A 51 -32.82 -0.26 -24.24
C GLU A 51 -33.35 -1.64 -24.63
N SER A 52 -34.23 -1.70 -25.63
CA SER A 52 -34.78 -2.95 -26.16
C SER A 52 -33.87 -3.65 -27.16
N ASN A 53 -32.80 -3.00 -27.63
CA ASN A 53 -31.94 -3.48 -28.70
C ASN A 53 -30.51 -3.77 -28.21
N GLN A 54 -30.28 -5.02 -27.77
CA GLN A 54 -28.93 -5.51 -27.41
C GLN A 54 -27.88 -5.34 -28.53
N SER A 55 -28.32 -5.25 -29.79
CA SER A 55 -27.45 -5.16 -30.96
C SER A 55 -26.60 -3.88 -30.99
N GLU A 56 -27.05 -2.79 -30.35
CA GLU A 56 -26.33 -1.51 -30.37
C GLU A 56 -25.12 -1.52 -29.42
N LEU A 57 -25.29 -2.10 -28.23
CA LEU A 57 -24.17 -2.37 -27.33
C LEU A 57 -23.19 -3.37 -27.94
N GLU A 58 -23.69 -4.39 -28.65
CA GLU A 58 -22.86 -5.35 -29.37
C GLU A 58 -22.07 -4.69 -30.51
N TYR A 59 -22.73 -3.87 -31.33
CA TYR A 59 -22.07 -3.10 -32.40
C TYR A 59 -20.99 -2.17 -31.85
N PHE A 60 -21.31 -1.40 -30.81
CA PHE A 60 -20.36 -0.52 -30.13
C PHE A 60 -19.16 -1.30 -29.58
N SER A 61 -19.41 -2.37 -28.82
CA SER A 61 -18.34 -3.17 -28.22
C SER A 61 -17.45 -3.83 -29.27
N ASN A 62 -18.03 -4.34 -30.37
CA ASN A 62 -17.26 -4.92 -31.48
C ASN A 62 -16.36 -3.89 -32.16
N LYS A 63 -16.87 -2.67 -32.42
CA LYS A 63 -16.08 -1.57 -32.99
C LYS A 63 -14.91 -1.19 -32.07
N ILE A 64 -15.16 -1.04 -30.78
CA ILE A 64 -14.10 -0.70 -29.82
C ILE A 64 -13.09 -1.84 -29.68
N ASN A 65 -13.54 -3.09 -29.61
CA ASN A 65 -12.64 -4.24 -29.54
C ASN A 65 -11.71 -4.33 -30.76
N ALA A 66 -12.17 -3.94 -31.95
CA ALA A 66 -11.31 -3.87 -33.13
C ALA A 66 -10.20 -2.81 -32.96
N ILE A 67 -10.53 -1.61 -32.47
CA ILE A 67 -9.56 -0.55 -32.19
C ILE A 67 -8.54 -0.99 -31.14
N VAL A 68 -9.00 -1.60 -30.04
CA VAL A 68 -8.11 -2.12 -29.01
C VAL A 68 -7.18 -3.20 -29.55
N SER A 69 -7.68 -4.09 -30.40
CA SER A 69 -6.88 -5.16 -31.01
C SER A 69 -5.80 -4.60 -31.95
N GLU A 70 -6.09 -3.52 -32.67
CA GLU A 70 -5.11 -2.83 -33.53
C GLU A 70 -3.98 -2.19 -32.71
N ALA A 71 -4.34 -1.52 -31.60
CA ALA A 71 -3.36 -0.96 -30.66
C ALA A 71 -2.53 -2.07 -29.98
N GLU A 72 -3.16 -3.17 -29.59
CA GLU A 72 -2.50 -4.35 -29.02
C GLU A 72 -1.44 -4.89 -29.99
N ALA A 73 -1.82 -5.10 -31.26
CA ALA A 73 -0.93 -5.62 -32.30
C ALA A 73 0.24 -4.66 -32.62
N SER A 74 -0.01 -3.36 -32.59
CA SER A 74 1.00 -2.33 -32.91
C SER A 74 2.01 -2.12 -31.79
N THR A 75 1.60 -2.28 -30.54
CA THR A 75 2.43 -2.01 -29.36
C THR A 75 3.07 -3.27 -28.76
N GLY A 76 2.49 -4.45 -29.03
CA GLY A 76 2.88 -5.71 -28.41
C GLY A 76 2.53 -5.82 -26.91
N ARG A 77 1.74 -4.88 -26.38
CA ARG A 77 1.25 -4.90 -24.99
C ARG A 77 -0.08 -5.65 -24.91
N GLY A 78 -0.35 -6.37 -23.84
CA GLY A 78 -1.66 -6.99 -23.63
C GLY A 78 -2.73 -5.94 -23.33
N MET A 79 -3.78 -5.87 -24.14
CA MET A 79 -4.87 -4.90 -24.00
C MET A 79 -6.24 -5.57 -24.05
N ALA A 80 -7.24 -4.98 -23.41
CA ALA A 80 -8.60 -5.46 -23.49
C ALA A 80 -9.63 -4.37 -23.17
N ALA A 81 -10.69 -4.27 -23.97
CA ALA A 81 -11.87 -3.48 -23.62
C ALA A 81 -12.93 -4.35 -22.93
N ARG A 82 -13.44 -3.91 -21.79
CA ARG A 82 -14.37 -4.65 -20.92
C ARG A 82 -15.41 -3.72 -20.31
N ASN A 83 -16.43 -4.31 -19.68
CA ASN A 83 -17.48 -3.60 -18.94
C ASN A 83 -18.15 -2.51 -19.77
N PHE A 84 -18.54 -2.85 -21.00
CA PHE A 84 -19.31 -1.96 -21.86
C PHE A 84 -20.68 -1.68 -21.26
N ASN A 85 -21.08 -0.42 -21.27
CA ASN A 85 -22.38 0.04 -20.81
C ASN A 85 -22.86 1.21 -21.66
N VAL A 86 -24.17 1.32 -21.82
CA VAL A 86 -24.81 2.53 -22.35
C VAL A 86 -25.83 3.00 -21.32
N SER A 87 -25.81 4.30 -21.01
CA SER A 87 -26.79 4.93 -20.14
C SER A 87 -27.35 6.19 -20.77
N PHE A 88 -28.55 6.55 -20.35
CA PHE A 88 -29.29 7.70 -20.86
C PHE A 88 -29.67 8.60 -19.70
N ASP A 89 -29.69 9.91 -19.95
CA ASP A 89 -30.14 10.90 -18.98
C ASP A 89 -30.84 12.06 -19.69
N VAL A 90 -31.63 12.82 -18.95
CA VAL A 90 -32.19 14.10 -19.39
C VAL A 90 -31.81 15.15 -18.36
N THR A 91 -31.05 16.15 -18.79
CA THR A 91 -30.50 17.17 -17.90
C THR A 91 -31.03 18.55 -18.23
N ASP A 92 -31.56 19.24 -17.22
CA ASP A 92 -31.93 20.65 -17.28
C ASP A 92 -30.74 21.53 -16.87
N THR A 93 -30.30 22.41 -17.78
CA THR A 93 -29.17 23.32 -17.56
C THR A 93 -29.60 24.78 -17.80
N PRO A 94 -28.84 25.78 -17.31
CA PRO A 94 -29.12 27.19 -17.64
C PRO A 94 -29.08 27.49 -19.14
N THR A 95 -28.40 26.65 -19.92
CA THR A 95 -28.27 26.75 -21.38
C THR A 95 -29.33 25.95 -22.15
N GLY A 96 -30.29 25.32 -21.46
CA GLY A 96 -31.36 24.53 -22.08
C GLY A 96 -31.50 23.13 -21.47
N ARG A 97 -32.49 22.39 -21.97
CA ARG A 97 -32.73 20.99 -21.66
C ARG A 97 -32.05 20.10 -22.71
N TYR A 98 -31.38 19.06 -22.25
CA TYR A 98 -30.61 18.15 -23.11
C TYR A 98 -30.89 16.69 -22.79
N GLY A 99 -31.04 15.88 -23.83
CA GLY A 99 -30.92 14.43 -23.74
C GLY A 99 -29.45 14.05 -23.82
N VAL A 100 -29.02 13.13 -22.98
CA VAL A 100 -27.63 12.72 -22.86
C VAL A 100 -27.53 11.21 -23.05
N VAL A 101 -26.63 10.78 -23.93
CA VAL A 101 -26.30 9.37 -24.16
C VAL A 101 -24.85 9.15 -23.78
N ILE A 102 -24.59 8.21 -22.88
CA ILE A 102 -23.24 7.94 -22.37
C ILE A 102 -22.87 6.50 -22.68
N TYR A 103 -21.91 6.32 -23.58
CA TYR A 103 -21.26 5.03 -23.83
C TYR A 103 -20.01 4.94 -22.95
N GLN A 104 -19.90 3.89 -22.14
CA GLN A 104 -18.76 3.70 -21.25
C GLN A 104 -18.14 2.31 -21.41
N PHE A 105 -16.81 2.24 -21.30
CA PHE A 105 -16.08 0.98 -21.18
C PHE A 105 -14.76 1.17 -20.44
N LYS A 106 -14.16 0.06 -20.00
CA LYS A 106 -12.83 0.02 -19.41
C LYS A 106 -11.83 -0.49 -20.43
N TRP A 107 -10.76 0.26 -20.66
CA TRP A 107 -9.61 -0.17 -21.45
C TRP A 107 -8.47 -0.58 -20.52
N ILE A 108 -8.29 -1.89 -20.38
CA ILE A 108 -7.21 -2.52 -19.63
C ILE A 108 -5.93 -2.47 -20.46
N GLY A 109 -4.82 -2.05 -19.85
CA GLY A 109 -3.56 -1.89 -20.55
C GLY A 109 -3.51 -0.63 -21.44
N PHE A 110 -4.40 0.34 -21.21
CA PHE A 110 -4.43 1.59 -21.99
C PHE A 110 -3.11 2.36 -21.87
N ALA A 111 -2.65 2.61 -20.64
CA ALA A 111 -1.39 3.28 -20.39
C ALA A 111 -0.36 2.32 -19.79
N THR A 112 0.91 2.54 -20.10
CA THR A 112 2.02 1.80 -19.50
C THR A 112 2.40 2.45 -18.18
N THR A 113 2.69 1.63 -17.16
CA THR A 113 3.18 2.12 -15.86
C THR A 113 4.62 1.67 -15.62
N GLU A 114 5.54 2.62 -15.56
CA GLU A 114 6.98 2.38 -15.41
C GLU A 114 7.60 3.43 -14.50
N ASP A 115 8.43 3.03 -13.52
CA ASP A 115 9.19 3.96 -12.67
C ASP A 115 8.37 5.12 -12.07
N LYS A 116 7.16 4.81 -11.58
CA LYS A 116 6.18 5.77 -11.05
C LYS A 116 5.70 6.80 -12.08
N ARG A 117 5.77 6.45 -13.36
CA ARG A 117 5.18 7.19 -14.47
C ARG A 117 4.03 6.40 -15.06
N ILE A 118 3.07 7.13 -15.60
CA ILE A 118 2.02 6.58 -16.45
C ILE A 118 2.22 7.21 -17.82
N ILE A 119 2.33 6.39 -18.85
CA ILE A 119 2.58 6.82 -20.22
C ILE A 119 1.40 6.37 -21.07
N ALA A 120 0.60 7.32 -21.52
CA ALA A 120 -0.48 7.13 -22.49
C ALA A 120 -0.08 7.76 -23.82
N GLY A 121 -0.47 7.15 -24.92
CA GLY A 121 -0.25 7.67 -26.27
C GLY A 121 -0.27 6.58 -27.32
N ASP A 122 0.50 5.52 -27.10
CA ASP A 122 0.61 4.37 -27.99
C ASP A 122 -0.70 3.57 -28.15
N ALA A 123 -1.64 3.68 -27.21
CA ALA A 123 -3.01 3.20 -27.37
C ALA A 123 -3.77 3.88 -28.54
N PHE A 124 -3.31 5.06 -28.98
CA PHE A 124 -3.81 5.78 -30.16
C PHE A 124 -3.00 5.45 -31.43
N ALA A 125 -2.59 4.19 -31.61
CA ALA A 125 -1.78 3.77 -32.76
C ALA A 125 -2.43 4.09 -34.13
N GLY A 126 -3.76 4.09 -34.22
CA GLY A 126 -4.51 4.47 -35.42
C GLY A 126 -4.72 5.98 -35.60
N GLY A 127 -4.21 6.81 -34.68
CA GLY A 127 -4.56 8.23 -34.56
C GLY A 127 -5.94 8.44 -33.95
N LEU A 128 -6.36 9.70 -33.86
CA LEU A 128 -7.65 10.09 -33.32
C LEU A 128 -8.14 11.39 -33.98
N TYR A 129 -9.40 11.42 -34.41
CA TYR A 129 -9.99 12.61 -35.02
C TYR A 129 -11.14 13.15 -34.15
N ILE A 130 -11.10 14.47 -33.88
CA ILE A 130 -12.11 15.20 -33.12
C ILE A 130 -12.75 16.26 -34.02
N SER A 131 -14.06 16.11 -34.27
CA SER A 131 -14.86 17.05 -35.06
C SER A 131 -14.96 18.45 -34.42
N LYS A 132 -15.27 19.47 -35.23
CA LYS A 132 -15.23 20.91 -34.91
C LYS A 132 -15.90 21.35 -33.59
N ASP A 133 -16.93 20.65 -33.13
CA ASP A 133 -17.71 21.02 -31.95
C ASP A 133 -17.57 20.01 -30.79
N ASN A 134 -16.69 19.02 -30.97
CA ASN A 134 -16.42 17.98 -29.99
C ASN A 134 -15.19 18.32 -29.14
N ALA A 135 -15.07 17.65 -28.00
CA ALA A 135 -13.92 17.81 -27.11
C ALA A 135 -13.39 16.46 -26.64
N LEU A 136 -12.07 16.39 -26.44
CA LEU A 136 -11.39 15.33 -25.73
C LEU A 136 -10.92 15.87 -24.38
N ILE A 137 -11.24 15.14 -23.32
CA ILE A 137 -10.82 15.41 -21.94
C ILE A 137 -10.06 14.19 -21.44
N ILE A 138 -8.82 14.39 -21.01
CA ILE A 138 -8.05 13.36 -20.30
C ILE A 138 -7.95 13.79 -18.85
N THR A 139 -8.47 12.94 -17.95
CA THR A 139 -8.33 13.10 -16.52
C THR A 139 -7.33 12.10 -15.97
N TYR A 140 -6.65 12.48 -14.90
CA TYR A 140 -5.65 11.64 -14.25
C TYR A 140 -5.70 11.77 -12.73
N PRO A 141 -5.08 10.84 -11.98
CA PRO A 141 -5.21 10.82 -10.53
C PRO A 141 -4.48 11.99 -9.88
N SER A 142 -5.04 12.52 -8.80
CA SER A 142 -4.52 13.71 -8.11
C SER A 142 -3.08 13.58 -7.59
N GLU A 143 -2.63 12.34 -7.36
CA GLU A 143 -1.28 11.98 -6.94
C GLU A 143 -0.26 11.95 -8.09
N TYR A 144 -0.66 12.37 -9.31
CA TYR A 144 0.22 12.54 -10.46
C TYR A 144 0.25 13.99 -10.94
N LYS A 145 1.32 14.36 -11.63
CA LYS A 145 1.45 15.60 -12.39
C LYS A 145 1.87 15.29 -13.82
N VAL A 146 1.53 16.17 -14.76
CA VAL A 146 2.02 16.08 -16.14
C VAL A 146 3.52 16.34 -16.15
N ASP A 147 4.28 15.37 -16.69
CA ASP A 147 5.71 15.46 -16.94
C ASP A 147 5.97 15.91 -18.39
N ALA A 148 5.18 15.39 -19.34
CA ALA A 148 5.17 15.80 -20.74
C ALA A 148 3.77 15.56 -21.34
N VAL A 149 3.37 16.39 -22.30
CA VAL A 149 2.14 16.22 -23.08
C VAL A 149 2.39 16.69 -24.51
N SER A 150 1.87 15.96 -25.50
CA SER A 150 1.97 16.34 -26.91
C SER A 150 0.79 15.79 -27.72
N PRO A 151 0.15 16.59 -28.60
CA PRO A 151 0.32 18.03 -28.74
C PRO A 151 -0.21 18.78 -27.50
N GLU A 152 0.13 20.06 -27.38
CA GLU A 152 -0.33 20.88 -26.25
C GLU A 152 -1.88 20.92 -26.17
N PRO A 153 -2.47 20.73 -24.97
CA PRO A 153 -3.90 20.89 -24.75
C PRO A 153 -4.29 22.36 -24.83
N ASP A 154 -5.55 22.62 -25.24
CA ASP A 154 -6.10 23.96 -25.26
C ASP A 154 -6.32 24.51 -23.85
N ILE A 155 -6.68 23.63 -22.92
CA ILE A 155 -6.90 23.97 -21.52
C ILE A 155 -6.26 22.90 -20.61
N VAL A 156 -5.59 23.37 -19.56
CA VAL A 156 -5.11 22.56 -18.44
C VAL A 156 -5.81 23.05 -17.18
N ARG A 157 -6.52 22.16 -16.47
CA ARG A 157 -7.25 22.48 -15.23
C ARG A 157 -7.03 21.40 -14.20
N ALA A 158 -6.37 21.71 -13.09
CA ALA A 158 -6.10 20.77 -12.00
C ALA A 158 -5.48 19.43 -12.48
N ASN A 159 -6.32 18.42 -12.72
CA ASN A 159 -5.98 17.09 -13.21
C ASN A 159 -6.68 16.72 -14.54
N GLU A 160 -7.05 17.72 -15.32
CA GLU A 160 -7.74 17.61 -16.61
C GLU A 160 -6.95 18.31 -17.72
N LEU A 161 -6.84 17.64 -18.87
CA LEU A 161 -6.27 18.14 -20.12
C LEU A 161 -7.36 18.13 -21.18
N ILE A 162 -7.61 19.26 -21.83
CA ILE A 162 -8.74 19.42 -22.75
C ILE A 162 -8.24 19.85 -24.11
N TRP A 163 -8.74 19.16 -25.14
CA TRP A 163 -8.57 19.50 -26.55
C TRP A 163 -9.94 19.70 -27.18
N TYR A 164 -10.16 20.85 -27.82
CA TYR A 164 -11.31 21.11 -28.68
C TYR A 164 -10.98 20.70 -30.12
N GLY A 165 -12.00 20.19 -30.83
CA GLY A 165 -11.93 20.05 -32.27
C GLY A 165 -12.00 21.40 -32.98
N LEU A 166 -11.75 21.49 -34.28
CA LEU A 166 -11.43 20.41 -35.22
C LEU A 166 -9.96 19.98 -35.09
N ARG A 167 -9.69 18.71 -34.77
CA ARG A 167 -8.32 18.22 -34.54
C ARG A 167 -8.12 16.81 -35.10
N ASP A 168 -6.96 16.62 -35.70
CA ASP A 168 -6.48 15.32 -36.18
C ASP A 168 -5.19 14.99 -35.45
N PHE A 169 -5.21 13.95 -34.63
CA PHE A 169 -4.07 13.46 -33.86
C PHE A 169 -3.40 12.34 -34.64
N SER A 170 -2.08 12.42 -34.76
CA SER A 170 -1.28 11.40 -35.42
C SER A 170 -1.26 10.11 -34.59
N SER A 171 -0.76 9.02 -35.19
CA SER A 171 -0.48 7.80 -34.45
C SER A 171 0.35 8.09 -33.19
N GLY A 172 -0.15 7.65 -32.03
CA GLY A 172 0.50 7.86 -30.74
C GLY A 172 0.08 9.16 -30.03
N GLU A 173 -0.71 10.01 -30.68
CA GLU A 173 -1.20 11.27 -30.14
C GLU A 173 -2.70 11.19 -29.76
N PRO A 174 -3.14 11.89 -28.70
CA PRO A 174 -2.31 12.65 -27.76
C PRO A 174 -1.47 11.74 -26.85
N SER A 175 -0.21 12.11 -26.67
CA SER A 175 0.69 11.48 -25.71
C SER A 175 0.69 12.26 -24.40
N VAL A 176 0.50 11.56 -23.29
CA VAL A 176 0.52 12.11 -21.93
C VAL A 176 1.46 11.27 -21.08
N VAL A 177 2.49 11.91 -20.54
CA VAL A 177 3.41 11.32 -19.57
C VAL A 177 3.12 11.95 -18.22
N LEU A 178 2.66 11.13 -17.28
CA LEU A 178 2.35 11.52 -15.92
C LEU A 178 3.46 11.01 -15.00
N ARG A 179 3.82 11.79 -13.99
CA ARG A 179 4.79 11.40 -12.95
C ARG A 179 4.13 11.48 -11.59
N SER A 180 4.28 10.40 -10.81
CA SER A 180 3.79 10.36 -9.44
C SER A 180 4.43 11.47 -8.62
N THR A 181 3.59 12.22 -7.91
CA THR A 181 4.02 13.20 -6.90
C THR A 181 4.26 12.54 -5.54
N PHE A 182 3.93 11.25 -5.42
CA PHE A 182 4.11 10.49 -4.19
C PHE A 182 5.59 10.39 -3.80
N ARG A 183 5.98 11.24 -2.85
CA ARG A 183 7.24 11.12 -2.14
C ARG A 183 7.10 9.95 -1.15
N VAL A 184 7.79 8.85 -1.42
CA VAL A 184 7.99 7.80 -0.41
C VAL A 184 8.86 8.42 0.68
N VAL A 185 8.22 9.01 1.68
CA VAL A 185 8.87 9.48 2.87
C VAL A 185 9.22 8.22 3.67
N TRP A 186 10.47 7.76 3.58
CA TRP A 186 11.02 6.58 4.29
C TRP A 186 10.97 6.68 5.84
N VAL A 187 10.26 7.66 6.40
CA VAL A 187 10.19 7.92 7.84
C VAL A 187 9.59 6.75 8.61
N ALA A 188 8.79 5.88 7.98
CA ALA A 188 8.18 4.74 8.67
C ALA A 188 9.14 3.56 8.97
N ILE A 189 10.23 3.37 8.22
CA ILE A 189 11.21 2.29 8.53
C ILE A 189 12.22 2.75 9.59
N SER A 190 12.45 4.06 9.72
CA SER A 190 13.31 4.59 10.78
C SER A 190 12.65 4.48 12.17
N VAL A 191 11.33 4.64 12.27
CA VAL A 191 10.62 4.49 13.56
C VAL A 191 10.50 3.03 13.96
N ILE A 192 10.21 2.10 13.04
CA ILE A 192 10.18 0.66 13.36
C ILE A 192 11.60 0.14 13.63
N GLY A 193 12.62 0.60 12.91
CA GLY A 193 14.02 0.27 13.16
C GLY A 193 14.52 0.78 14.52
N VAL A 194 14.20 2.01 14.91
CA VAL A 194 14.57 2.57 16.23
C VAL A 194 13.78 1.90 17.35
N VAL A 195 12.48 1.62 17.18
CA VAL A 195 11.70 0.87 18.17
C VAL A 195 12.15 -0.59 18.25
N ALA A 196 12.51 -1.24 17.15
CA ALA A 196 13.08 -2.59 17.15
C ALA A 196 14.51 -2.61 17.73
N ILE A 197 15.32 -1.56 17.56
CA ILE A 197 16.64 -1.42 18.20
C ILE A 197 16.50 -1.12 19.70
N ILE A 198 15.49 -0.36 20.13
CA ILE A 198 15.19 -0.12 21.55
C ILE A 198 14.63 -1.40 22.20
N ILE A 199 13.78 -2.16 21.50
CA ILE A 199 13.24 -3.45 21.97
C ILE A 199 14.33 -4.52 21.95
N ALA A 200 15.15 -4.62 20.90
CA ALA A 200 16.28 -5.55 20.83
C ALA A 200 17.40 -5.18 21.81
N GLY A 201 17.66 -3.88 22.01
CA GLY A 201 18.56 -3.35 23.03
C GLY A 201 18.06 -3.67 24.45
N GLY A 202 16.76 -3.50 24.73
CA GLY A 202 16.15 -3.85 26.00
C GLY A 202 16.11 -5.36 26.30
N ILE A 203 15.84 -6.18 25.28
CA ILE A 203 15.79 -7.65 25.40
C ILE A 203 17.20 -8.26 25.52
N THR A 204 18.20 -7.75 24.81
CA THR A 204 19.60 -8.19 24.94
C THR A 204 20.23 -7.75 26.28
N TYR A 205 19.84 -6.59 26.82
CA TYR A 205 20.29 -6.15 28.15
C TYR A 205 19.71 -6.99 29.29
N LYS A 206 18.45 -7.46 29.17
CA LYS A 206 17.84 -8.38 30.16
C LYS A 206 18.43 -9.79 30.08
N LYS A 207 18.62 -10.36 28.88
CA LYS A 207 19.17 -11.72 28.71
C LYS A 207 20.63 -11.87 29.14
N LYS A 208 21.45 -10.81 29.02
CA LYS A 208 22.86 -10.85 29.44
C LYS A 208 23.02 -10.80 30.97
N ARG A 209 22.02 -10.26 31.69
CA ARG A 209 22.01 -10.24 33.16
C ARG A 209 21.54 -11.56 33.75
N GLU A 210 20.52 -12.21 33.17
CA GLU A 210 20.05 -13.52 33.64
C GLU A 210 21.02 -14.67 33.33
N LYS A 211 21.69 -14.68 32.16
CA LYS A 211 22.69 -15.73 31.85
C LYS A 211 23.94 -15.65 32.73
N LYS A 212 24.33 -14.44 33.19
CA LYS A 212 25.44 -14.25 34.12
C LYS A 212 25.07 -14.63 35.56
N ILE A 213 23.82 -14.44 35.97
CA ILE A 213 23.32 -14.82 37.31
C ILE A 213 23.21 -16.35 37.43
N ILE A 214 22.74 -17.05 36.40
CA ILE A 214 22.54 -18.51 36.45
C ILE A 214 23.88 -19.26 36.44
N GLU A 215 24.91 -18.75 35.76
CA GLU A 215 26.22 -19.43 35.67
C GLU A 215 27.09 -19.24 36.94
N GLU A 216 26.96 -18.11 37.65
CA GLU A 216 27.61 -17.90 38.96
C GLU A 216 26.87 -18.61 40.13
N GLU A 217 25.58 -18.90 40.00
CA GLU A 217 24.80 -19.58 41.05
C GLU A 217 24.92 -21.12 40.98
N ILE A 218 25.30 -21.68 39.83
CA ILE A 218 25.48 -23.13 39.64
C ILE A 218 26.87 -23.65 40.09
N LEU A 219 27.81 -22.77 40.47
CA LEU A 219 29.19 -23.16 40.83
C LEU A 219 29.66 -22.75 42.23
N LYS A 220 28.74 -22.45 43.16
CA LYS A 220 29.11 -22.36 44.59
C LYS A 220 29.04 -23.74 45.23
N THR A 221 30.20 -24.30 45.57
CA THR A 221 30.24 -25.56 46.33
C THR A 221 29.63 -25.35 47.72
N ASP A 222 29.13 -26.41 48.34
CA ASP A 222 28.57 -26.32 49.69
C ASP A 222 29.61 -25.84 50.74
N GLU A 223 30.91 -25.96 50.44
CA GLU A 223 32.01 -25.43 51.25
C GLU A 223 32.12 -23.90 51.15
N ASP A 224 31.94 -23.33 49.94
CA ASP A 224 31.98 -21.88 49.73
C ASP A 224 30.86 -21.16 50.48
N LYS A 225 29.68 -21.80 50.57
CA LYS A 225 28.56 -21.27 51.37
C LYS A 225 28.90 -21.19 52.86
N ILE A 226 29.65 -22.15 53.40
CA ILE A 226 30.11 -22.10 54.80
C ILE A 226 31.15 -20.99 55.00
N LEU A 227 32.06 -20.81 54.04
CA LEU A 227 33.09 -19.76 54.10
C LEU A 227 32.49 -18.35 54.00
N GLU A 228 31.46 -18.15 53.16
CA GLU A 228 30.75 -16.88 53.02
C GLU A 228 30.04 -16.51 54.33
N ILE A 229 29.28 -17.43 54.92
CA ILE A 229 28.61 -17.20 56.21
C ILE A 229 29.60 -16.93 57.34
N LEU A 230 30.76 -17.61 57.34
CA LEU A 230 31.82 -17.32 58.30
C LEU A 230 32.38 -15.91 58.10
N LYS A 231 32.64 -15.49 56.85
CA LYS A 231 33.15 -14.13 56.54
C LYS A 231 32.16 -13.04 56.95
N ASP A 232 30.89 -13.21 56.61
CA ASP A 232 29.83 -12.24 56.92
C ASP A 232 29.62 -12.10 58.44
N ALA A 233 29.87 -13.17 59.19
CA ALA A 233 29.82 -13.17 60.65
C ALA A 233 31.14 -12.73 61.32
N GLY A 234 32.07 -12.10 60.58
CA GLY A 234 33.33 -11.60 61.13
C GLY A 234 34.40 -12.67 61.34
N GLY A 235 34.28 -13.80 60.64
CA GLY A 235 35.25 -14.89 60.59
C GLY A 235 35.10 -15.95 61.68
N VAL A 236 34.08 -15.88 62.55
CA VAL A 236 33.92 -16.82 63.68
C VAL A 236 32.45 -17.14 63.95
N LEU A 237 32.08 -18.42 63.93
CA LEU A 237 30.73 -18.89 64.28
C LEU A 237 30.73 -20.22 65.01
N TYR A 238 29.69 -20.51 65.80
CA TYR A 238 29.51 -21.87 66.30
C TYR A 238 29.01 -22.80 65.19
N GLN A 239 29.41 -24.07 65.24
CA GLN A 239 28.98 -25.08 64.28
C GLN A 239 27.45 -25.25 64.26
N SER A 240 26.76 -25.06 65.39
CA SER A 240 25.29 -25.05 65.47
C SER A 240 24.67 -23.95 64.61
N ASP A 241 25.28 -22.78 64.62
CA ASP A 241 24.74 -21.59 63.97
C ASP A 241 25.00 -21.67 62.46
N ILE A 242 26.09 -22.34 62.06
CA ILE A 242 26.35 -22.70 60.66
C ILE A 242 25.28 -23.68 60.16
N ILE A 243 24.92 -24.70 60.95
CA ILE A 243 23.84 -25.65 60.60
C ILE A 243 22.52 -24.91 60.38
N GLU A 244 22.16 -24.01 61.29
CA GLU A 244 20.93 -23.24 61.22
C GLU A 244 20.91 -22.30 60.01
N LYS A 245 21.99 -21.55 59.78
CA LYS A 245 22.09 -20.58 58.68
C LYS A 245 22.21 -21.20 57.29
N THR A 246 22.82 -22.40 57.19
CA THR A 246 22.96 -23.12 55.91
C THR A 246 21.79 -24.06 55.61
N GLY A 247 21.06 -24.49 56.65
CA GLY A 247 20.06 -25.55 56.55
C GLY A 247 20.65 -26.95 56.31
N PHE A 248 21.98 -27.11 56.39
CA PHE A 248 22.63 -28.41 56.17
C PHE A 248 22.43 -29.36 57.34
N SER A 249 22.36 -30.67 57.06
CA SER A 249 22.29 -31.68 58.12
C SER A 249 23.56 -31.69 58.96
N LYS A 250 23.44 -32.10 60.24
CA LYS A 250 24.59 -32.16 61.17
C LYS A 250 25.76 -33.01 60.63
N SER A 251 25.47 -34.10 59.92
CA SER A 251 26.47 -34.97 59.29
C SER A 251 27.15 -34.28 58.10
N LYS A 252 26.37 -33.64 57.22
CA LYS A 252 26.89 -32.88 56.06
C LYS A 252 27.78 -31.71 56.50
N THR A 253 27.33 -30.93 57.48
CA THR A 253 28.13 -29.83 58.04
C THR A 253 29.40 -30.32 58.69
N SER A 254 29.38 -31.47 59.38
CA SER A 254 30.59 -32.04 59.97
C SER A 254 31.60 -32.48 58.91
N ALA A 255 31.15 -33.07 57.80
CA ALA A 255 31.99 -33.50 56.70
C ALA A 255 32.65 -32.31 55.99
N LEU A 256 31.85 -31.30 55.61
CA LEU A 256 32.34 -30.09 54.95
C LEU A 256 33.32 -29.30 55.83
N LEU A 257 33.02 -29.17 57.13
CA LEU A 257 33.96 -28.52 58.05
C LEU A 257 35.24 -29.34 58.29
N ASN A 258 35.24 -30.65 58.07
CA ASN A 258 36.47 -31.44 58.13
C ASN A 258 37.32 -31.20 56.88
N SER A 259 36.70 -31.27 55.69
CA SER A 259 37.35 -30.94 54.41
C SER A 259 37.95 -29.53 54.43
N LEU A 260 37.20 -28.52 54.86
CA LEU A 260 37.69 -27.15 55.00
C LEU A 260 38.84 -27.00 56.02
N LYS A 261 38.87 -27.83 57.06
CA LYS A 261 39.96 -27.84 58.05
C LYS A 261 41.22 -28.51 57.47
N GLU A 262 41.06 -29.63 56.77
CA GLU A 262 42.15 -30.34 56.09
C GLU A 262 42.79 -29.46 55.01
N ASN A 263 41.97 -28.70 54.28
CA ASN A 263 42.40 -27.72 53.29
C ASN A 263 42.93 -26.41 53.91
N GLY A 264 43.04 -26.32 55.24
CA GLY A 264 43.64 -25.19 55.96
C GLY A 264 42.85 -23.89 55.90
N ARG A 265 41.56 -23.93 55.53
CA ARG A 265 40.71 -22.74 55.38
C ARG A 265 40.06 -22.29 56.69
N ILE A 266 39.90 -23.22 57.63
CA ILE A 266 39.28 -22.97 58.94
C ILE A 266 40.00 -23.70 60.07
N GLU A 267 39.78 -23.23 61.30
CA GLU A 267 40.15 -23.90 62.55
C GLU A 267 38.91 -24.25 63.38
N LYS A 268 38.97 -25.38 64.08
CA LYS A 268 37.93 -25.81 65.02
C LYS A 268 38.46 -25.68 66.44
N VAL A 269 37.86 -24.80 67.22
CA VAL A 269 38.24 -24.54 68.61
C VAL A 269 37.08 -24.93 69.54
N MET A 270 37.38 -25.66 70.61
CA MET A 270 36.39 -25.97 71.63
C MET A 270 36.23 -24.77 72.57
N LYS A 271 35.01 -24.25 72.69
CA LYS A 271 34.67 -23.20 73.67
C LYS A 271 33.55 -23.72 74.56
N GLY A 272 33.93 -24.22 75.73
CA GLY A 272 33.04 -24.96 76.64
C GLY A 272 32.55 -26.27 76.01
N ARG A 273 31.23 -26.51 76.01
CA ARG A 273 30.60 -27.72 75.41
C ARG A 273 30.24 -27.56 73.92
N LYS A 274 30.62 -26.45 73.28
CA LYS A 274 30.28 -26.15 71.88
C LYS A 274 31.53 -25.97 71.01
N LYS A 275 31.39 -26.30 69.72
CA LYS A 275 32.46 -26.18 68.71
C LYS A 275 32.36 -24.84 68.01
N LEU A 276 33.41 -24.03 68.13
CA LEU A 276 33.57 -22.76 67.45
C LEU A 276 34.43 -22.97 66.20
N ILE A 277 34.00 -22.42 65.08
CA ILE A 277 34.66 -22.50 63.79
C ILE A 277 35.19 -21.11 63.47
N ARG A 278 36.48 -21.02 63.19
CA ARG A 278 37.18 -19.77 62.87
C ARG A 278 37.78 -19.86 61.47
N LEU A 279 37.59 -18.83 60.67
CA LEU A 279 38.25 -18.66 59.39
C LEU A 279 39.74 -18.33 59.61
N LYS A 280 40.64 -18.95 58.84
CA LYS A 280 42.06 -18.60 58.83
C LYS A 280 42.35 -17.39 57.95
#